data_AF-Q5E0Y2-F1
#
_entry.id   AF-Q5E0Y2-F1
#
_cell.length_a   1.000
_cell.length_b   1.000
_cell.length_c   1.000
_cell.angle_alpha   90.00
_cell.angle_beta   90.00
_cell.angle_gamma   90.00
#
_symmetry.space_group_name_H-M   'P 1'
#
loop_
_entity.id
_entity.type
_entity.pdbx_description
1 polymer ?
#
loop_
_entity_poly.entity_id
_entity_poly.type
_entity_poly.pdbx_seq_one_letter_code
_entity_poly.pdbx_strand_id
1 'polypeptide(L)'
;MIMNKYFIYQPNFFEGSIVSYEALIRFKDSTILPNEFIESLEDKTSFDKEVVSHVISDKLTLKNNENIHISINVFAKSLESNEFVEHCEQIFSQHQGFTLELNFKNQVYELEKIKQNMSRLKALGVLFTLDDYGTECKHSDPLLGLNFDYIKIDRALISTISDDYLSFCFLRSLYHKLHKFLGYKVAIKGIENINQLNLINSFGSVISQGYHLSYPLELNELNSRHKEKNNRPLNSDNKYNEPIDRFIYNVNIARNNTELTVALSNLKRQDPFNLLGIDYNNFNLSALNLKYQELLDGIKSPSILFTTNLMKHCNCLFILRDEHGVAIYNNQKHIDYLGCSLVGMPVDEVLARYPDYQTCLQLDQQLLNKSSDILISNETVEVGSCTQHFHTYRQKIKYFDKTFIMTFVYEDDQEGNAAIDPLTGCFTKIKLNHIDTNLYNTMAFIDLDGFKSINDEFGHQCGDLQLKEGARLINKYLRKEDLLIRFGGDEFILCFDSTSTTNINKKLAAIRTSFEEHFQQKGLDLSFSFGVSSIEHDVKSALEQADKAMYINKRKRKKSKKNKLHPA
;
A
#
# COMPACT_ATOMS: atom_id res chain seq x y z
N MET A 1 -39.65 32.10 22.61
CA MET A 1 -38.69 31.77 23.68
C MET A 1 -37.32 32.47 23.59
N ILE A 2 -37.02 33.28 22.56
CA ILE A 2 -35.69 33.92 22.37
C ILE A 2 -35.48 35.32 23.01
N MET A 3 -36.48 35.97 23.62
CA MET A 3 -36.25 37.25 24.33
C MET A 3 -35.10 37.14 25.36
N ASN A 4 -34.15 38.08 25.30
CA ASN A 4 -32.88 38.15 26.05
C ASN A 4 -31.73 37.20 25.63
N LYS A 5 -31.83 36.57 24.45
CA LYS A 5 -30.74 35.75 23.85
C LYS A 5 -30.12 36.45 22.64
N TYR A 6 -28.88 36.08 22.32
CA TYR A 6 -28.15 36.52 21.12
C TYR A 6 -27.22 35.39 20.66
N PHE A 7 -26.68 35.48 19.43
CA PHE A 7 -25.73 34.51 18.91
C PHE A 7 -24.34 35.12 18.75
N ILE A 8 -23.33 34.32 19.03
CA ILE A 8 -21.93 34.56 18.66
C ILE A 8 -21.44 33.42 17.77
N TYR A 9 -20.45 33.69 16.94
CA TYR A 9 -20.14 32.88 15.78
C TYR A 9 -18.70 32.38 15.83
N GLN A 10 -18.49 31.08 16.04
CA GLN A 10 -17.15 30.50 16.16
C GLN A 10 -16.62 30.01 14.81
N PRO A 11 -15.52 30.59 14.28
CA PRO A 11 -14.97 30.18 12.98
C PRO A 11 -14.38 28.76 12.99
N ASN A 12 -14.63 28.03 11.92
CA ASN A 12 -13.97 26.79 11.54
C ASN A 12 -12.91 27.10 10.49
N PHE A 13 -11.69 26.60 10.68
CA PHE A 13 -10.56 26.84 9.79
C PHE A 13 -10.22 25.60 8.96
N PHE A 14 -9.79 25.81 7.73
CA PHE A 14 -9.18 24.81 6.87
C PHE A 14 -7.98 25.46 6.17
N GLU A 15 -6.80 24.86 6.30
CA GLU A 15 -5.55 25.37 5.70
C GLU A 15 -5.31 26.88 6.00
N GLY A 16 -5.57 27.28 7.25
CA GLY A 16 -5.43 28.66 7.74
C GLY A 16 -6.51 29.65 7.28
N SER A 17 -7.48 29.23 6.46
CA SER A 17 -8.60 30.04 5.99
C SER A 17 -9.90 29.68 6.71
N ILE A 18 -10.74 30.67 7.01
CA ILE A 18 -12.08 30.41 7.58
C ILE A 18 -12.98 29.84 6.48
N VAL A 19 -13.64 28.71 6.74
CA VAL A 19 -14.54 28.02 5.79
C VAL A 19 -16.01 28.04 6.21
N SER A 20 -16.28 28.16 7.50
CA SER A 20 -17.65 28.32 8.04
C SER A 20 -17.61 28.88 9.46
N TYR A 21 -18.77 29.25 9.99
CA TYR A 21 -18.94 29.69 11.38
C TYR A 21 -20.01 28.86 12.08
N GLU A 22 -19.81 28.52 13.34
CA GLU A 22 -20.81 27.85 14.17
C GLU A 22 -21.58 28.87 15.02
N ALA A 23 -22.90 28.90 14.89
CA ALA A 23 -23.77 29.77 15.66
C ALA A 23 -23.96 29.21 17.09
N LEU A 24 -23.50 29.97 18.08
CA LEU A 24 -23.53 29.61 19.49
C LEU A 24 -24.44 30.56 20.26
N ILE A 25 -25.49 30.02 20.86
CA ILE A 25 -26.44 30.82 21.65
C ILE A 25 -25.82 31.33 22.95
N ARG A 26 -26.13 32.57 23.31
CA ARG A 26 -25.72 33.26 24.53
C ARG A 26 -26.90 34.00 25.16
N PHE A 27 -26.78 34.23 26.46
CA PHE A 27 -27.77 34.91 27.28
C PHE A 27 -27.20 36.25 27.72
N LYS A 28 -28.04 37.28 27.78
CA LYS A 28 -27.62 38.60 28.32
C LYS A 28 -27.37 38.56 29.83
N ASP A 29 -27.99 37.61 30.52
CA ASP A 29 -27.69 37.27 31.91
C ASP A 29 -26.58 36.21 31.94
N SER A 30 -25.44 36.55 32.53
CA SER A 30 -24.27 35.67 32.63
C SER A 30 -24.42 34.54 33.66
N THR A 31 -25.50 34.55 34.47
CA THR A 31 -25.77 33.46 35.42
C THR A 31 -26.38 32.22 34.76
N ILE A 32 -26.95 32.35 33.56
CA ILE A 32 -27.59 31.24 32.84
C ILE A 32 -26.53 30.54 31.96
N LEU A 33 -26.14 29.33 32.36
CA LEU A 33 -25.28 28.48 31.53
C LEU A 33 -26.08 27.90 30.35
N PRO A 34 -25.62 28.03 29.09
CA PRO A 34 -26.35 27.55 27.92
C PRO A 34 -26.72 26.07 27.99
N ASN A 35 -25.84 25.22 28.53
CA ASN A 35 -26.08 23.77 28.62
C ASN A 35 -27.24 23.44 29.58
N GLU A 36 -27.30 24.10 30.74
CA GLU A 36 -28.39 23.91 31.72
C GLU A 36 -29.74 24.37 31.15
N PHE A 37 -29.74 25.47 30.39
CA PHE A 37 -30.93 25.90 29.65
C PHE A 37 -31.34 24.88 28.58
N ILE A 38 -30.40 24.41 27.76
CA ILE A 38 -30.64 23.43 26.68
C ILE A 38 -31.18 22.09 27.23
N GLU A 39 -30.77 21.68 28.43
CA GLU A 39 -31.24 20.44 29.06
C GLU A 39 -32.61 20.58 29.74
N SER A 40 -33.00 21.78 30.17
CA SER A 40 -34.31 22.07 30.76
C SER A 40 -35.43 22.35 29.73
N LEU A 41 -35.12 22.33 28.43
CA LEU A 41 -36.11 22.50 27.36
C LEU A 41 -37.05 21.29 27.23
N GLU A 42 -38.34 21.50 27.51
CA GLU A 42 -39.42 20.56 27.22
C GLU A 42 -39.68 20.46 25.70
N ASP A 43 -39.97 21.58 25.03
CA ASP A 43 -40.20 21.62 23.57
C ASP A 43 -38.94 22.06 22.80
N LYS A 44 -38.12 21.06 22.49
CA LYS A 44 -36.92 21.18 21.65
C LYS A 44 -37.24 21.54 20.20
N THR A 45 -38.39 21.09 19.69
CA THR A 45 -38.79 21.27 18.29
C THR A 45 -39.11 22.73 18.00
N SER A 46 -39.93 23.36 18.83
CA SER A 46 -40.25 24.79 18.68
C SER A 46 -39.06 25.69 18.99
N PHE A 47 -38.20 25.30 19.93
CA PHE A 47 -36.93 26.01 20.16
C PHE A 47 -36.04 26.00 18.91
N ASP A 48 -35.83 24.85 18.26
CA ASP A 48 -35.00 24.77 17.06
C ASP A 48 -35.59 25.57 15.88
N LYS A 49 -36.92 25.62 15.72
CA LYS A 49 -37.56 26.53 14.72
C LYS A 49 -37.21 27.99 14.98
N GLU A 50 -37.27 28.45 16.24
CA GLU A 50 -36.89 29.81 16.61
C GLU A 50 -35.40 30.07 16.34
N VAL A 51 -34.51 29.13 16.70
CA VAL A 51 -33.06 29.22 16.50
C VAL A 51 -32.71 29.34 15.01
N VAL A 52 -33.22 28.43 14.17
CA VAL A 52 -33.02 28.43 12.72
C VAL A 52 -33.44 29.78 12.14
N SER A 53 -34.66 30.23 12.44
CA SER A 53 -35.20 31.51 11.94
C SER A 53 -34.34 32.72 12.34
N HIS A 54 -33.80 32.71 13.55
CA HIS A 54 -32.95 33.80 14.05
C HIS A 54 -31.59 33.84 13.36
N VAL A 55 -30.91 32.69 13.22
CA VAL A 55 -29.59 32.63 12.58
C VAL A 55 -29.66 32.96 11.08
N ILE A 56 -30.76 32.62 10.40
CA ILE A 56 -31.02 33.09 9.03
C ILE A 56 -31.21 34.61 8.99
N SER A 57 -32.00 35.19 9.92
CA SER A 57 -32.15 36.64 10.02
C SER A 57 -30.80 37.35 10.21
N ASP A 58 -29.97 36.86 11.13
CA ASP A 58 -28.62 37.37 11.38
C ASP A 58 -27.78 37.33 10.09
N LYS A 59 -27.72 36.18 9.41
CA LYS A 59 -26.98 36.03 8.14
C LYS A 59 -27.43 37.04 7.08
N LEU A 60 -28.72 37.31 6.98
CA LEU A 60 -29.28 38.24 5.99
C LEU A 60 -28.88 39.71 6.26
N THR A 61 -28.49 40.08 7.49
CA THR A 61 -27.96 41.42 7.78
C THR A 61 -26.51 41.62 7.34
N LEU A 62 -25.76 40.53 7.05
CA LEU A 62 -24.34 40.59 6.72
C LEU A 62 -24.12 41.05 5.27
N LYS A 63 -23.10 41.90 5.09
CA LYS A 63 -22.55 42.20 3.75
C LYS A 63 -21.82 40.95 3.23
N ASN A 64 -21.98 40.65 1.94
CA ASN A 64 -21.44 39.46 1.27
C ASN A 64 -21.90 38.13 1.89
N ASN A 65 -23.14 38.08 2.40
CA ASN A 65 -23.75 36.89 3.02
C ASN A 65 -23.72 35.61 2.17
N GLU A 66 -23.69 35.73 0.83
CA GLU A 66 -23.55 34.62 -0.13
C GLU A 66 -22.28 33.77 0.10
N ASN A 67 -21.18 34.40 0.57
CA ASN A 67 -19.91 33.72 0.80
C ASN A 67 -19.73 33.19 2.25
N ILE A 68 -20.72 33.41 3.12
CA ILE A 68 -20.64 33.03 4.54
C ILE A 68 -21.43 31.73 4.74
N HIS A 69 -20.76 30.67 5.19
CA HIS A 69 -21.42 29.40 5.54
C HIS A 69 -21.62 29.30 7.06
N ILE A 70 -22.84 29.01 7.51
CA ILE A 70 -23.17 28.96 8.95
C ILE A 70 -23.70 27.59 9.36
N SER A 71 -23.06 27.00 10.37
CA SER A 71 -23.51 25.83 11.12
C SER A 71 -24.49 26.23 12.22
N ILE A 72 -25.63 25.55 12.28
CA ILE A 72 -26.68 25.73 13.28
C ILE A 72 -26.80 24.45 14.10
N ASN A 73 -26.63 24.54 15.41
CA ASN A 73 -26.85 23.43 16.34
C ASN A 73 -28.36 23.13 16.46
N VAL A 74 -28.75 21.88 16.23
CA VAL A 74 -30.14 21.40 16.22
C VAL A 74 -30.23 20.06 16.95
N PHE A 75 -31.28 19.84 17.73
CA PHE A 75 -31.48 18.54 18.37
C PHE A 75 -31.84 17.48 17.32
N ALA A 76 -31.16 16.33 17.33
CA ALA A 76 -31.51 15.21 16.43
C ALA A 76 -32.98 14.77 16.52
N LYS A 77 -33.63 15.00 17.68
CA LYS A 77 -35.06 14.72 17.90
C LYS A 77 -35.99 15.61 17.06
N SER A 78 -35.60 16.84 16.76
CA SER A 78 -36.40 17.79 15.98
C SER A 78 -36.59 17.32 14.53
N LEU A 79 -35.64 16.57 13.97
CA LEU A 79 -35.75 15.94 12.64
C LEU A 79 -36.75 14.78 12.56
N GLU A 80 -37.28 14.29 13.69
CA GLU A 80 -38.42 13.38 13.68
C GLU A 80 -39.76 14.11 13.48
N SER A 81 -39.78 15.44 13.62
CA SER A 81 -40.98 16.26 13.39
C SER A 81 -41.03 16.74 11.94
N ASN A 82 -42.06 16.32 11.21
CA ASN A 82 -42.31 16.82 9.86
C ASN A 82 -42.53 18.34 9.85
N GLU A 83 -43.14 18.90 10.90
CA GLU A 83 -43.41 20.33 11.03
C GLU A 83 -42.12 21.17 11.15
N PHE A 84 -41.09 20.65 11.83
CA PHE A 84 -39.76 21.28 11.85
C PHE A 84 -39.07 21.22 10.48
N VAL A 85 -39.22 20.09 9.78
CA VAL A 85 -38.60 19.86 8.47
C VAL A 85 -39.28 20.73 7.41
N GLU A 86 -40.60 20.85 7.42
CA GLU A 86 -41.37 21.73 6.54
C GLU A 86 -41.04 23.21 6.77
N HIS A 87 -40.85 23.62 8.04
CA HIS A 87 -40.35 24.96 8.39
C HIS A 87 -38.94 25.20 7.82
N CYS A 88 -38.04 24.22 7.96
CA CYS A 88 -36.70 24.28 7.37
C CYS A 88 -36.74 24.31 5.83
N GLU A 89 -37.60 23.53 5.18
CA GLU A 89 -37.76 23.51 3.72
C GLU A 89 -38.19 24.88 3.18
N GLN A 90 -39.16 25.52 3.84
CA GLN A 90 -39.61 26.88 3.48
C GLN A 90 -38.44 27.88 3.50
N ILE A 91 -37.60 27.84 4.53
CA ILE A 91 -36.49 28.80 4.69
C ILE A 91 -35.31 28.46 3.75
N PHE A 92 -34.85 27.21 3.73
CA PHE A 92 -33.67 26.83 2.95
C PHE A 92 -33.92 26.76 1.43
N SER A 93 -35.20 26.70 0.99
CA SER A 93 -35.54 26.91 -0.42
C SER A 93 -35.18 28.32 -0.93
N GLN A 94 -35.06 29.30 -0.03
CA GLN A 94 -34.77 30.70 -0.37
C GLN A 94 -33.33 31.12 0.00
N HIS A 95 -32.67 30.39 0.90
CA HIS A 95 -31.37 30.77 1.45
C HIS A 95 -30.40 29.59 1.54
N GLN A 96 -29.23 29.77 0.91
CA GLN A 96 -28.18 28.75 0.79
C GLN A 96 -27.04 28.97 1.81
N GLY A 97 -26.14 27.99 1.92
CA GLY A 97 -24.94 28.07 2.74
C GLY A 97 -25.19 27.87 4.24
N PHE A 98 -25.88 26.78 4.58
CA PHE A 98 -26.14 26.36 5.95
C PHE A 98 -25.78 24.89 6.18
N THR A 99 -25.34 24.59 7.40
CA THR A 99 -25.16 23.24 7.92
C THR A 99 -26.03 23.07 9.16
N LEU A 100 -26.69 21.91 9.32
CA LEU A 100 -27.31 21.52 10.60
C LEU A 100 -26.37 20.57 11.33
N GLU A 101 -25.97 20.93 12.55
CA GLU A 101 -25.13 20.11 13.42
C GLU A 101 -26.02 19.38 14.42
N LEU A 102 -25.93 18.05 14.41
CA LEU A 102 -26.81 17.16 15.16
C LEU A 102 -26.05 16.51 16.31
N ASN A 103 -26.43 16.87 17.54
CA ASN A 103 -26.02 16.13 18.74
C ASN A 103 -27.02 14.99 19.01
N PHE A 104 -26.49 13.80 19.28
CA PHE A 104 -27.26 12.61 19.68
C PHE A 104 -26.98 12.26 21.15
N LYS A 105 -27.86 12.69 22.06
CA LYS A 105 -27.87 12.24 23.47
C LYS A 105 -28.46 10.83 23.62
N ASN A 106 -28.28 10.22 24.80
CA ASN A 106 -28.78 8.90 25.19
C ASN A 106 -30.32 8.82 25.27
N GLN A 107 -30.99 8.78 24.12
CA GLN A 107 -32.44 8.58 23.97
C GLN A 107 -32.72 7.73 22.71
N VAL A 108 -33.96 7.25 22.56
CA VAL A 108 -34.37 6.47 21.39
C VAL A 108 -34.76 7.40 20.24
N TYR A 109 -34.23 7.11 19.04
CA TYR A 109 -34.46 7.87 17.82
C TYR A 109 -35.08 7.03 16.70
N GLU A 110 -35.97 7.62 15.92
CA GLU A 110 -36.49 7.06 14.67
C GLU A 110 -35.49 7.29 13.53
N LEU A 111 -34.36 6.57 13.53
CA LEU A 111 -33.22 6.80 12.62
C LEU A 111 -33.61 6.82 11.13
N GLU A 112 -34.53 5.93 10.68
CA GLU A 112 -35.00 5.93 9.29
C GLU A 112 -35.81 7.19 8.93
N LYS A 113 -36.58 7.73 9.87
CA LYS A 113 -37.33 8.98 9.68
C LYS A 113 -36.41 10.19 9.66
N ILE A 114 -35.43 10.23 10.56
CA ILE A 114 -34.35 11.22 10.54
C ILE A 114 -33.61 11.17 9.19
N LYS A 115 -33.25 9.99 8.70
CA LYS A 115 -32.57 9.80 7.40
C LYS A 115 -33.40 10.27 6.21
N GLN A 116 -34.71 10.00 6.20
CA GLN A 116 -35.63 10.51 5.18
C GLN A 116 -35.72 12.04 5.22
N ASN A 117 -35.87 12.63 6.40
CA ASN A 117 -35.97 14.08 6.58
C ASN A 117 -34.64 14.82 6.33
N MET A 118 -33.49 14.23 6.67
CA MET A 118 -32.17 14.71 6.22
C MET A 118 -32.09 14.71 4.70
N SER A 119 -32.57 13.66 4.03
CA SER A 119 -32.52 13.55 2.56
C SER A 119 -33.37 14.63 1.87
N ARG A 120 -34.52 14.99 2.45
CA ARG A 120 -35.34 16.13 2.00
C ARG A 120 -34.58 17.46 2.08
N LEU A 121 -33.99 17.76 3.23
CA LEU A 121 -33.24 19.01 3.43
C LEU A 121 -31.94 19.05 2.62
N LYS A 122 -31.25 17.92 2.43
CA LYS A 122 -30.10 17.81 1.52
C LYS A 122 -30.43 18.14 0.07
N ALA A 123 -31.65 17.81 -0.39
CA ALA A 123 -32.09 18.18 -1.74
C ALA A 123 -32.20 19.70 -1.95
N LEU A 124 -32.24 20.48 -0.87
CA LEU A 124 -32.20 21.96 -0.88
C LEU A 124 -30.79 22.53 -0.68
N GLY A 125 -29.74 21.70 -0.64
CA GLY A 125 -28.35 22.13 -0.43
C GLY A 125 -27.92 22.27 1.03
N VAL A 126 -28.77 21.89 2.00
CA VAL A 126 -28.42 21.88 3.42
C VAL A 126 -27.43 20.74 3.72
N LEU A 127 -26.31 21.07 4.36
CA LEU A 127 -25.33 20.07 4.78
C LEU A 127 -25.59 19.60 6.22
N PHE A 128 -25.10 18.43 6.59
CA PHE A 128 -25.28 17.86 7.93
C PHE A 128 -23.95 17.46 8.58
N THR A 129 -23.81 17.77 9.86
CA THR A 129 -22.69 17.33 10.70
C THR A 129 -23.19 16.44 11.84
N LEU A 130 -22.50 15.32 12.08
CA LEU A 130 -22.60 14.61 13.36
C LEU A 130 -21.67 15.29 14.37
N ASP A 131 -22.22 15.78 15.47
CA ASP A 131 -21.45 16.47 16.51
C ASP A 131 -21.10 15.57 17.70
N ASP A 132 -20.11 16.00 18.50
CA ASP A 132 -19.62 15.34 19.71
C ASP A 132 -19.22 13.86 19.52
N TYR A 133 -18.66 13.53 18.35
CA TYR A 133 -18.28 12.16 18.02
C TYR A 133 -17.06 11.70 18.83
N GLY A 134 -17.27 10.66 19.65
CA GLY A 134 -16.23 9.84 20.26
C GLY A 134 -16.21 9.77 21.79
N THR A 135 -16.96 10.61 22.50
CA THR A 135 -16.86 10.75 23.97
C THR A 135 -18.13 10.35 24.72
N GLU A 136 -19.30 10.74 24.24
CA GLU A 136 -20.58 10.41 24.91
C GLU A 136 -21.31 9.22 24.28
N CYS A 137 -21.22 9.07 22.95
CA CYS A 137 -21.91 8.01 22.22
C CYS A 137 -21.11 6.70 22.20
N LYS A 138 -21.34 5.82 23.18
CA LYS A 138 -20.91 4.40 23.14
C LYS A 138 -21.47 3.60 21.94
N HIS A 139 -22.39 4.21 21.18
CA HIS A 139 -23.00 3.69 19.96
C HIS A 139 -23.02 4.74 18.83
N SER A 140 -21.95 5.52 18.64
CA SER A 140 -21.86 6.49 17.53
C SER A 140 -21.64 5.85 16.16
N ASP A 141 -20.97 4.70 16.07
CA ASP A 141 -20.72 4.00 14.79
C ASP A 141 -22.01 3.71 13.98
N PRO A 142 -23.13 3.24 14.59
CA PRO A 142 -24.44 3.16 13.93
C PRO A 142 -24.95 4.48 13.31
N LEU A 143 -24.62 5.63 13.88
CA LEU A 143 -25.04 6.94 13.37
C LEU A 143 -24.31 7.30 12.06
N LEU A 144 -23.16 6.69 11.78
CA LEU A 144 -22.49 6.80 10.47
C LEU A 144 -23.32 6.16 9.34
N GLY A 145 -24.39 5.40 9.64
CA GLY A 145 -25.38 4.98 8.66
C GLY A 145 -26.36 6.08 8.20
N LEU A 146 -26.38 7.22 8.91
CA LEU A 146 -27.01 8.46 8.46
C LEU A 146 -26.03 9.20 7.56
N ASN A 147 -26.54 9.73 6.44
CA ASN A 147 -25.73 10.36 5.40
C ASN A 147 -25.22 11.74 5.83
N PHE A 148 -24.20 11.80 6.69
CA PHE A 148 -23.54 13.03 7.12
C PHE A 148 -22.51 13.53 6.09
N ASP A 149 -22.34 14.85 6.00
CA ASP A 149 -21.30 15.48 5.18
C ASP A 149 -20.02 15.72 5.98
N TYR A 150 -20.16 15.98 7.28
CA TYR A 150 -19.08 16.20 8.22
C TYR A 150 -19.23 15.36 9.49
N ILE A 151 -18.12 15.00 10.12
CA ILE A 151 -18.06 14.43 11.47
C ILE A 151 -17.19 15.35 12.33
N LYS A 152 -17.72 15.85 13.44
CA LYS A 152 -16.99 16.67 14.42
C LYS A 152 -16.53 15.80 15.59
N ILE A 153 -15.21 15.65 15.74
CA ILE A 153 -14.59 14.93 16.85
C ILE A 153 -14.56 15.83 18.08
N ASP A 154 -15.04 15.32 19.21
CA ASP A 154 -15.14 16.06 20.47
C ASP A 154 -13.78 16.39 21.12
N ARG A 155 -13.74 17.54 21.81
CA ARG A 155 -12.59 18.09 22.53
C ARG A 155 -11.97 17.13 23.55
N ALA A 156 -12.75 16.24 24.17
CA ALA A 156 -12.19 15.33 25.19
C ALA A 156 -11.34 14.19 24.59
N LEU A 157 -11.31 14.01 23.26
CA LEU A 157 -10.29 13.18 22.58
C LEU A 157 -9.01 13.94 22.20
N ILE A 158 -8.96 15.26 22.44
CA ILE A 158 -7.89 16.17 22.00
C ILE A 158 -7.16 16.80 23.19
N SER A 159 -7.83 16.91 24.34
CA SER A 159 -7.27 17.49 25.57
C SER A 159 -5.91 16.89 25.98
N THR A 160 -5.71 15.57 25.83
CA THR A 160 -4.50 14.85 26.27
C THR A 160 -3.43 14.65 25.19
N ILE A 161 -3.71 14.93 23.91
CA ILE A 161 -2.83 14.48 22.80
C ILE A 161 -1.44 15.15 22.78
N SER A 162 -1.22 16.24 23.51
CA SER A 162 0.09 16.91 23.59
C SER A 162 1.02 16.35 24.65
N ASP A 163 0.46 15.58 25.60
CA ASP A 163 1.18 15.02 26.75
C ASP A 163 1.13 13.48 26.76
N ASP A 164 0.18 12.85 26.06
CA ASP A 164 0.11 11.40 25.84
C ASP A 164 0.09 11.01 24.35
N TYR A 165 1.12 10.26 23.95
CA TYR A 165 1.27 9.71 22.61
C TYR A 165 0.23 8.63 22.27
N LEU A 166 -0.30 7.89 23.25
CA LEU A 166 -1.35 6.89 22.99
C LEU A 166 -2.66 7.57 22.61
N SER A 167 -3.02 8.64 23.31
CA SER A 167 -4.13 9.55 22.94
C SER A 167 -3.96 10.11 21.53
N PHE A 168 -2.76 10.59 21.18
CA PHE A 168 -2.44 11.03 19.81
C PHE A 168 -2.62 9.89 18.78
N CYS A 169 -2.11 8.69 19.06
CA CYS A 169 -2.25 7.54 18.18
C CYS A 169 -3.71 7.12 17.99
N PHE A 170 -4.51 7.16 19.06
CA PHE A 170 -5.94 6.88 19.03
C PHE A 170 -6.69 7.90 18.17
N LEU A 171 -6.50 9.20 18.44
CA LEU A 171 -7.14 10.28 17.67
C LEU A 171 -6.75 10.20 16.18
N ARG A 172 -5.47 9.98 15.87
CA ARG A 172 -4.98 9.83 14.50
C ARG A 172 -5.60 8.62 13.80
N SER A 173 -5.74 7.50 14.49
CA SER A 173 -6.37 6.28 13.96
C SER A 173 -7.87 6.49 13.72
N LEU A 174 -8.55 7.21 14.61
CA LEU A 174 -9.96 7.57 14.48
C LEU A 174 -10.20 8.52 13.29
N TYR A 175 -9.39 9.57 13.16
CA TYR A 175 -9.41 10.46 12.01
C TYR A 175 -9.19 9.67 10.70
N HIS A 176 -8.22 8.76 10.65
CA HIS A 176 -7.97 7.94 9.46
C HIS A 176 -9.16 7.00 9.15
N LYS A 177 -9.79 6.37 10.16
CA LYS A 177 -11.03 5.58 10.00
C LYS A 177 -12.11 6.40 9.29
N LEU A 178 -12.41 7.59 9.83
CA LEU A 178 -13.48 8.45 9.32
C LEU A 178 -13.16 9.04 7.94
N HIS A 179 -11.97 9.62 7.77
CA HIS A 179 -11.60 10.34 6.55
C HIS A 179 -11.17 9.41 5.40
N LYS A 180 -10.18 8.54 5.63
CA LYS A 180 -9.54 7.75 4.56
C LYS A 180 -10.30 6.46 4.21
N PHE A 181 -11.02 5.85 5.16
CA PHE A 181 -11.77 4.60 4.91
C PHE A 181 -13.27 4.81 4.70
N LEU A 182 -13.90 5.75 5.41
CA LEU A 182 -15.33 6.05 5.28
C LEU A 182 -15.64 7.28 4.42
N GLY A 183 -14.64 8.07 4.05
CA GLY A 183 -14.80 9.21 3.12
C GLY A 183 -15.41 10.48 3.74
N TYR A 184 -15.58 10.55 5.06
CA TYR A 184 -16.14 11.72 5.72
C TYR A 184 -15.16 12.89 5.77
N LYS A 185 -15.68 14.12 5.63
CA LYS A 185 -14.91 15.31 6.02
C LYS A 185 -14.88 15.39 7.54
N VAL A 186 -13.69 15.43 8.13
CA VAL A 186 -13.55 15.41 9.59
C VAL A 186 -13.13 16.78 10.09
N ALA A 187 -13.86 17.27 11.09
CA ALA A 187 -13.53 18.46 11.85
C ALA A 187 -13.13 18.07 13.29
N ILE A 188 -12.20 18.81 13.87
CA ILE A 188 -11.62 18.53 15.19
C ILE A 188 -11.84 19.75 16.09
N LYS A 189 -12.68 19.60 17.13
CA LYS A 189 -13.12 20.67 18.05
C LYS A 189 -12.20 20.82 19.26
N GLY A 190 -12.12 22.03 19.82
CA GLY A 190 -11.44 22.27 21.10
C GLY A 190 -9.91 22.32 21.03
N ILE A 191 -9.36 22.86 19.94
CA ILE A 191 -7.92 23.17 19.86
C ILE A 191 -7.62 24.40 20.73
N GLU A 192 -6.98 24.16 21.87
CA GLU A 192 -6.68 25.16 22.91
C GLU A 192 -5.22 25.62 22.90
N ASN A 193 -4.31 24.88 22.26
CA ASN A 193 -2.90 25.26 22.15
C ASN A 193 -2.21 24.87 20.82
N ILE A 194 -1.03 25.44 20.60
CA ILE A 194 -0.21 25.25 19.37
C ILE A 194 0.29 23.82 19.19
N ASN A 195 0.53 23.07 20.28
CA ASN A 195 1.01 21.69 20.18
C ASN A 195 -0.10 20.77 19.64
N GLN A 196 -1.34 20.94 20.13
CA GLN A 196 -2.52 20.28 19.56
C GLN A 196 -2.67 20.63 18.08
N LEU A 197 -2.56 21.90 17.70
CA LEU A 197 -2.66 22.33 16.30
C LEU A 197 -1.58 21.69 15.41
N ASN A 198 -0.32 21.70 15.84
CA ASN A 198 0.80 21.07 15.13
C ASN A 198 0.56 19.57 14.92
N LEU A 199 0.14 18.87 15.98
CA LEU A 199 -0.17 17.44 15.93
C LEU A 199 -1.35 17.13 15.02
N ILE A 200 -2.42 17.93 15.04
CA ILE A 200 -3.59 17.78 14.17
C ILE A 200 -3.21 18.05 12.70
N ASN A 201 -2.40 19.08 12.44
CA ASN A 201 -1.88 19.39 11.10
C ASN A 201 -1.00 18.25 10.53
N SER A 202 -0.44 17.38 11.37
CA SER A 202 0.26 16.17 10.90
C SER A 202 -0.66 15.14 10.25
N PHE A 203 -1.99 15.22 10.44
CA PHE A 203 -2.96 14.29 9.87
C PHE A 203 -3.36 14.62 8.41
N GLY A 204 -3.04 15.82 7.92
CA GLY A 204 -3.34 16.31 6.58
C GLY A 204 -4.36 17.45 6.58
N SER A 205 -5.16 17.52 5.53
CA SER A 205 -6.25 18.50 5.38
C SER A 205 -7.37 18.24 6.40
N VAL A 206 -7.27 18.86 7.58
CA VAL A 206 -8.25 18.78 8.67
C VAL A 206 -9.01 20.10 8.81
N ILE A 207 -10.31 20.05 9.14
CA ILE A 207 -11.06 21.23 9.58
C ILE A 207 -10.84 21.41 11.09
N SER A 208 -10.39 22.58 11.51
CA SER A 208 -9.92 22.85 12.86
C SER A 208 -10.72 23.96 13.54
N GLN A 209 -11.15 23.72 14.78
CA GLN A 209 -11.92 24.69 15.57
C GLN A 209 -11.42 24.72 17.01
N GLY A 210 -11.22 25.91 17.59
CA GLY A 210 -10.85 26.07 18.99
C GLY A 210 -10.28 27.44 19.32
N TYR A 211 -10.18 27.73 20.63
CA TYR A 211 -9.78 29.04 21.14
C TYR A 211 -8.34 29.44 20.80
N HIS A 212 -7.47 28.49 20.45
CA HIS A 212 -6.13 28.82 19.95
C HIS A 212 -6.18 29.55 18.59
N LEU A 213 -7.13 29.18 17.73
CA LEU A 213 -7.32 29.76 16.41
C LEU A 213 -8.18 31.03 16.48
N SER A 214 -9.31 30.96 17.20
CA SER A 214 -10.17 32.11 17.46
C SER A 214 -11.16 31.86 18.58
N TYR A 215 -11.48 32.90 19.33
CA TYR A 215 -12.68 32.93 20.17
C TYR A 215 -13.93 33.14 19.29
N PRO A 216 -15.14 32.77 19.77
CA PRO A 216 -16.36 33.08 19.05
C PRO A 216 -16.56 34.59 18.92
N LEU A 217 -16.96 35.03 17.73
CA LEU A 217 -17.01 36.43 17.29
C LEU A 217 -18.43 37.00 17.38
N GLU A 218 -18.57 38.32 17.52
CA GLU A 218 -19.86 38.98 17.30
C GLU A 218 -20.22 39.03 15.81
N LEU A 219 -21.52 39.15 15.50
CA LEU A 219 -22.05 39.20 14.12
C LEU A 219 -21.33 40.25 13.23
N ASN A 220 -20.97 41.39 13.82
CA ASN A 220 -20.29 42.49 13.12
C ASN A 220 -18.82 42.19 12.76
N GLU A 221 -18.19 41.19 13.40
CA GLU A 221 -16.75 40.89 13.29
C GLU A 221 -16.43 39.83 12.22
N LEU A 222 -17.46 39.22 11.62
CA LEU A 222 -17.40 38.11 10.63
C LEU A 222 -16.65 38.40 9.31
N ASN A 223 -15.96 39.55 9.22
CA ASN A 223 -15.16 39.99 8.07
C ASN A 223 -13.68 40.28 8.42
N SER A 224 -13.24 40.02 9.66
CA SER A 224 -11.95 40.47 10.19
C SER A 224 -10.84 39.41 10.10
N ARG A 225 -9.90 39.56 9.16
CA ARG A 225 -8.69 38.70 9.06
C ARG A 225 -7.73 38.96 10.22
N HIS A 226 -7.65 38.06 11.20
CA HIS A 226 -6.65 38.10 12.28
C HIS A 226 -5.45 37.18 12.03
N LYS A 227 -4.29 37.55 12.59
CA LYS A 227 -3.00 36.84 12.50
C LYS A 227 -2.55 36.31 13.87
N GLU A 228 -1.85 35.18 13.86
CA GLU A 228 -1.41 34.38 15.02
C GLU A 228 -0.26 34.99 15.87
N LYS A 229 -0.04 34.45 17.07
CA LYS A 229 1.16 34.62 17.92
C LYS A 229 1.42 33.39 18.83
N ASN A 230 2.70 33.02 19.00
CA ASN A 230 3.21 31.91 19.83
C ASN A 230 4.22 32.45 20.88
N ASN A 231 4.78 31.76 21.88
CA ASN A 231 4.79 30.37 22.40
C ASN A 231 5.29 30.40 23.89
N ARG A 232 5.27 29.31 24.70
CA ARG A 232 6.25 28.93 25.78
C ARG A 232 5.86 27.66 26.63
N PRO A 233 6.77 27.01 27.42
CA PRO A 233 6.98 25.54 27.43
C PRO A 233 6.85 24.80 28.80
N LEU A 234 7.15 23.48 28.83
CA LEU A 234 7.91 22.70 29.87
C LEU A 234 7.88 21.15 29.66
N ASN A 235 9.04 20.45 29.63
CA ASN A 235 9.43 19.10 30.15
C ASN A 235 8.51 17.83 29.98
N SER A 236 8.95 16.55 29.94
CA SER A 236 10.28 15.86 30.05
C SER A 236 10.28 14.39 29.52
N ASP A 237 11.49 13.86 29.26
CA ASP A 237 11.97 12.49 28.98
C ASP A 237 11.08 11.22 29.16
N ASN A 238 11.15 10.28 28.19
CA ASN A 238 11.94 9.04 28.36
C ASN A 238 12.14 8.21 27.05
N LYS A 239 13.18 7.36 27.01
CA LYS A 239 13.59 6.55 25.83
C LYS A 239 12.94 5.16 25.76
N TYR A 240 12.49 4.77 24.56
CA TYR A 240 12.65 3.40 24.00
C TYR A 240 12.91 3.52 22.49
N ASN A 241 13.07 2.41 21.75
CA ASN A 241 13.14 2.46 20.28
C ASN A 241 11.72 2.71 19.73
N GLU A 242 11.43 3.98 19.45
CA GLU A 242 10.09 4.43 19.03
C GLU A 242 9.94 4.32 17.49
N PRO A 243 8.71 4.16 16.94
CA PRO A 243 8.49 4.28 15.49
C PRO A 243 8.71 5.71 14.99
N ILE A 244 8.94 5.90 13.68
CA ILE A 244 9.17 7.23 13.07
C ILE A 244 8.09 8.25 13.46
N ASP A 245 6.84 7.81 13.52
CA ASP A 245 5.65 8.52 14.01
C ASP A 245 5.84 9.23 15.35
N ARG A 246 6.56 8.59 16.27
CA ARG A 246 6.83 9.14 17.60
C ARG A 246 7.95 10.19 17.58
N PHE A 247 8.92 10.07 16.68
CA PHE A 247 9.90 11.13 16.46
C PHE A 247 9.26 12.35 15.79
N ILE A 248 8.33 12.16 14.85
CA ILE A 248 7.50 13.24 14.28
C ILE A 248 6.62 13.89 15.36
N TYR A 249 5.98 13.10 16.23
CA TYR A 249 5.26 13.59 17.41
C TYR A 249 6.16 14.45 18.31
N ASN A 250 7.32 13.93 18.72
CA ASN A 250 8.28 14.61 19.58
C ASN A 250 8.78 15.94 18.95
N VAL A 251 8.90 16.04 17.63
CA VAL A 251 9.22 17.29 16.91
C VAL A 251 8.04 18.27 16.89
N ASN A 252 6.80 17.80 16.71
CA ASN A 252 5.60 18.65 16.69
C ASN A 252 5.25 19.25 18.06
N ILE A 253 5.58 18.55 19.17
CA ILE A 253 5.39 19.05 20.54
C ILE A 253 6.60 19.78 21.13
N ALA A 254 7.70 19.94 20.39
CA ALA A 254 8.94 20.53 20.88
C ALA A 254 8.74 22.01 21.27
N ARG A 255 8.94 22.33 22.55
CA ARG A 255 8.48 23.60 23.16
C ARG A 255 9.54 24.71 23.11
N ASN A 256 10.78 24.39 22.74
CA ASN A 256 11.89 25.34 22.58
C ASN A 256 12.99 24.79 21.62
N ASN A 257 13.95 25.64 21.24
CA ASN A 257 15.02 25.27 20.31
C ASN A 257 15.89 24.10 20.82
N THR A 258 16.07 23.93 22.12
CA THR A 258 16.86 22.83 22.69
C THR A 258 16.14 21.50 22.54
N GLU A 259 14.86 21.45 22.94
CA GLU A 259 13.98 20.29 22.72
C GLU A 259 13.83 19.97 21.23
N LEU A 260 13.67 20.98 20.39
CA LEU A 260 13.59 20.82 18.94
C LEU A 260 14.90 20.26 18.38
N THR A 261 16.05 20.75 18.83
CA THR A 261 17.36 20.21 18.43
C THR A 261 17.51 18.75 18.87
N VAL A 262 17.07 18.40 20.09
CA VAL A 262 17.09 17.02 20.58
C VAL A 262 16.15 16.14 19.75
N ALA A 263 14.91 16.56 19.52
CA ALA A 263 13.93 15.84 18.73
C ALA A 263 14.38 15.65 17.27
N LEU A 264 14.96 16.69 16.64
CA LEU A 264 15.57 16.61 15.31
C LEU A 264 16.83 15.72 15.30
N SER A 265 17.64 15.70 16.36
CA SER A 265 18.78 14.78 16.47
C SER A 265 18.36 13.32 16.67
N ASN A 266 17.20 13.09 17.28
CA ASN A 266 16.58 11.77 17.43
C ASN A 266 16.00 11.32 16.09
N LEU A 267 15.23 12.20 15.42
CA LEU A 267 14.69 11.96 14.09
C LEU A 267 15.81 11.72 13.07
N LYS A 268 16.89 12.51 13.06
CA LYS A 268 18.07 12.31 12.20
C LYS A 268 18.81 10.99 12.46
N ARG A 269 18.75 10.43 13.68
CA ARG A 269 19.32 9.11 13.97
C ARG A 269 18.45 7.95 13.46
N GLN A 270 17.18 8.22 13.18
CA GLN A 270 16.16 7.22 12.82
C GLN A 270 15.77 7.31 11.34
N ASP A 271 15.98 8.49 10.74
CA ASP A 271 16.07 8.75 9.32
C ASP A 271 17.50 9.24 8.95
N PRO A 272 18.53 8.38 9.06
CA PRO A 272 19.93 8.76 8.81
C PRO A 272 20.19 9.19 7.37
N PHE A 273 19.34 8.75 6.43
CA PHE A 273 19.41 9.10 5.01
C PHE A 273 18.57 10.34 4.66
N ASN A 274 17.84 10.87 5.65
CA ASN A 274 16.98 12.04 5.51
C ASN A 274 15.99 11.87 4.33
N LEU A 275 15.31 10.72 4.30
CA LEU A 275 14.23 10.36 3.38
C LEU A 275 13.05 11.32 3.50
N LEU A 276 12.81 11.88 4.70
CA LEU A 276 11.84 12.95 4.94
C LEU A 276 12.30 14.32 4.39
N GLY A 277 13.48 14.40 3.75
CA GLY A 277 13.94 15.59 3.02
C GLY A 277 13.98 16.87 3.86
N ILE A 278 14.38 16.73 5.11
CA ILE A 278 14.47 17.78 6.15
C ILE A 278 15.75 18.59 5.93
N ASP A 279 15.63 19.91 5.77
CA ASP A 279 16.76 20.81 5.98
C ASP A 279 16.92 21.04 7.49
N TYR A 280 18.00 20.50 8.07
CA TYR A 280 18.28 20.67 9.50
C TYR A 280 18.85 22.06 9.86
N ASN A 281 19.30 22.84 8.87
CA ASN A 281 19.79 24.21 9.06
C ASN A 281 18.67 25.23 8.90
N ASN A 282 17.68 24.95 8.04
CA ASN A 282 16.50 25.78 7.80
C ASN A 282 15.20 24.99 8.05
N PHE A 283 15.05 24.49 9.27
CA PHE A 283 13.96 23.57 9.62
C PHE A 283 12.57 24.22 9.51
N ASN A 284 11.66 23.55 8.80
CA ASN A 284 10.26 23.94 8.64
C ASN A 284 9.33 22.78 9.02
N LEU A 285 8.53 22.98 10.07
CA LEU A 285 7.62 21.97 10.61
C LEU A 285 6.50 21.58 9.63
N SER A 286 5.95 22.55 8.90
CA SER A 286 4.90 22.30 7.91
C SER A 286 5.43 21.48 6.74
N ALA A 287 6.65 21.74 6.29
CA ALA A 287 7.31 20.97 5.24
C ALA A 287 7.60 19.52 5.69
N LEU A 288 8.02 19.33 6.95
CA LEU A 288 8.17 18.00 7.55
C LEU A 288 6.84 17.23 7.57
N ASN A 289 5.77 17.86 8.07
CA ASN A 289 4.46 17.23 8.17
C ASN A 289 3.88 16.86 6.80
N LEU A 290 4.08 17.69 5.77
CA LEU A 290 3.70 17.38 4.39
C LEU A 290 4.47 16.16 3.83
N LYS A 291 5.81 16.16 3.92
CA LYS A 291 6.64 15.04 3.44
C LYS A 291 6.36 13.74 4.22
N TYR A 292 6.01 13.85 5.51
CA TYR A 292 5.57 12.72 6.32
C TYR A 292 4.20 12.16 5.87
N GLN A 293 3.25 13.02 5.48
CA GLN A 293 1.97 12.59 4.89
C GLN A 293 2.16 11.92 3.54
N GLU A 294 2.97 12.51 2.65
CA GLU A 294 3.35 11.91 1.37
C GLU A 294 4.08 10.56 1.55
N LEU A 295 4.85 10.39 2.64
CA LEU A 295 5.44 9.10 3.00
C LEU A 295 4.40 8.10 3.52
N LEU A 296 3.40 8.51 4.30
CA LEU A 296 2.31 7.63 4.78
C LEU A 296 1.34 7.21 3.67
N ASP A 297 0.94 8.14 2.79
CA ASP A 297 0.15 7.84 1.59
C ASP A 297 1.01 7.08 0.57
N GLY A 298 2.31 7.39 0.48
CA GLY A 298 3.30 6.67 -0.31
C GLY A 298 3.51 5.22 0.13
N ILE A 299 3.53 4.92 1.44
CA ILE A 299 3.57 3.54 1.97
C ILE A 299 2.36 2.71 1.50
N LYS A 300 1.24 3.34 1.09
CA LYS A 300 0.10 2.68 0.47
C LYS A 300 0.10 2.67 -1.06
N SER A 301 1.06 3.35 -1.71
CA SER A 301 1.25 3.21 -3.15
C SER A 301 1.49 1.74 -3.48
N PRO A 302 0.69 1.10 -4.35
CA PRO A 302 0.95 -0.27 -4.80
C PRO A 302 2.37 -0.40 -5.32
N SER A 303 2.91 0.64 -5.96
CA SER A 303 4.30 0.70 -6.42
C SER A 303 5.33 0.66 -5.30
N ILE A 304 5.10 1.32 -4.16
CA ILE A 304 6.07 1.34 -3.03
C ILE A 304 5.92 0.08 -2.17
N LEU A 305 4.70 -0.42 -1.95
CA LEU A 305 4.46 -1.72 -1.30
C LEU A 305 5.01 -2.88 -2.14
N PHE A 306 4.81 -2.84 -3.46
CA PHE A 306 5.40 -3.76 -4.41
C PHE A 306 6.93 -3.64 -4.38
N THR A 307 7.50 -2.44 -4.53
CA THR A 307 8.97 -2.26 -4.53
C THR A 307 9.59 -2.60 -3.18
N THR A 308 8.97 -2.34 -2.03
CA THR A 308 9.52 -2.76 -0.71
C THR A 308 9.42 -4.26 -0.49
N ASN A 309 8.35 -4.93 -0.93
CA ASN A 309 8.31 -6.39 -0.96
C ASN A 309 9.31 -6.96 -1.97
N LEU A 310 9.49 -6.34 -3.14
CA LEU A 310 10.49 -6.72 -4.14
C LEU A 310 11.90 -6.56 -3.56
N MET A 311 12.23 -5.44 -2.93
CA MET A 311 13.56 -5.20 -2.32
C MET A 311 13.86 -6.20 -1.19
N LYS A 312 12.86 -6.58 -0.38
CA LYS A 312 13.02 -7.53 0.73
C LYS A 312 13.02 -9.00 0.31
N HIS A 313 12.28 -9.35 -0.75
CA HIS A 313 12.06 -10.74 -1.18
C HIS A 313 12.56 -11.06 -2.59
N CYS A 314 13.28 -10.14 -3.25
CA CYS A 314 13.94 -10.42 -4.52
C CYS A 314 15.01 -11.51 -4.33
N ASN A 315 15.07 -12.42 -5.30
CA ASN A 315 16.04 -13.52 -5.28
C ASN A 315 17.44 -13.09 -5.78
N CYS A 316 17.72 -11.78 -5.86
CA CYS A 316 19.00 -11.21 -6.30
C CYS A 316 19.68 -10.44 -5.16
N LEU A 317 20.95 -10.08 -5.32
CA LEU A 317 21.58 -9.12 -4.42
C LEU A 317 20.97 -7.75 -4.72
N PHE A 318 20.57 -7.01 -3.68
CA PHE A 318 19.97 -5.69 -3.85
C PHE A 318 20.62 -4.65 -2.95
N ILE A 319 20.90 -3.47 -3.51
CA ILE A 319 21.41 -2.32 -2.78
C ILE A 319 20.87 -1.01 -3.37
N LEU A 320 20.47 -0.10 -2.49
CA LEU A 320 20.00 1.25 -2.76
C LEU A 320 21.09 2.23 -2.28
N ARG A 321 21.56 3.11 -3.17
CA ARG A 321 22.55 4.17 -2.85
C ARG A 321 21.99 5.56 -3.10
N ASP A 322 22.53 6.56 -2.42
CA ASP A 322 22.32 7.98 -2.76
C ASP A 322 23.19 8.43 -3.94
N GLU A 323 23.03 9.69 -4.36
CA GLU A 323 23.82 10.32 -5.42
C GLU A 323 25.32 10.50 -5.09
N HIS A 324 25.74 10.26 -3.85
CA HIS A 324 27.13 10.25 -3.40
C HIS A 324 27.71 8.82 -3.31
N GLY A 325 26.90 7.78 -3.51
CA GLY A 325 27.32 6.39 -3.45
C GLY A 325 27.20 5.73 -2.06
N VAL A 326 26.66 6.42 -1.06
CA VAL A 326 26.46 5.87 0.29
C VAL A 326 25.26 4.92 0.26
N ALA A 327 25.42 3.73 0.84
CA ALA A 327 24.34 2.74 0.90
C ALA A 327 23.27 3.15 1.92
N ILE A 328 22.03 3.18 1.47
CA ILE A 328 20.82 3.49 2.25
C ILE A 328 20.18 2.20 2.76
N TYR A 329 20.19 1.16 1.92
CA TYR A 329 19.64 -0.15 2.20
C TYR A 329 20.37 -1.18 1.36
N ASN A 330 20.63 -2.36 1.91
CA ASN A 330 20.94 -3.54 1.12
C ASN A 330 20.28 -4.79 1.73
N ASN A 331 19.88 -5.74 0.89
CA ASN A 331 19.14 -6.92 1.34
C ASN A 331 20.07 -7.98 1.96
N GLN A 332 19.49 -9.01 2.58
CA GLN A 332 20.27 -10.05 3.28
C GLN A 332 21.26 -10.75 2.34
N LYS A 333 20.86 -11.08 1.10
CA LYS A 333 21.78 -11.67 0.10
C LYS A 333 23.04 -10.81 -0.15
N HIS A 334 22.87 -9.49 -0.22
CA HIS A 334 24.00 -8.57 -0.37
C HIS A 334 24.87 -8.48 0.90
N ILE A 335 24.28 -8.62 2.10
CA ILE A 335 25.04 -8.73 3.37
C ILE A 335 25.85 -10.03 3.36
N ASP A 336 25.22 -11.15 2.99
CA ASP A 336 25.83 -12.48 2.99
C ASP A 336 27.00 -12.57 2.00
N TYR A 337 26.86 -11.96 0.81
CA TYR A 337 27.90 -11.93 -0.23
C TYR A 337 29.15 -11.14 0.21
N LEU A 338 28.98 -9.95 0.79
CA LEU A 338 30.11 -9.12 1.25
C LEU A 338 30.61 -9.50 2.66
N GLY A 339 29.83 -10.26 3.43
CA GLY A 339 30.07 -10.56 4.84
C GLY A 339 29.75 -9.40 5.80
N CYS A 340 29.23 -8.27 5.32
CA CYS A 340 28.78 -7.16 6.17
C CYS A 340 27.73 -6.26 5.48
N SER A 341 27.05 -5.45 6.27
CA SER A 341 26.16 -4.39 5.76
C SER A 341 26.97 -3.14 5.41
N LEU A 342 26.70 -2.52 4.26
CA LEU A 342 27.30 -1.25 3.86
C LEU A 342 26.47 -0.03 4.28
N VAL A 343 25.27 -0.25 4.84
CA VAL A 343 24.30 0.81 5.19
C VAL A 343 24.94 1.87 6.08
N GLY A 344 25.03 3.10 5.57
CA GLY A 344 25.63 4.25 6.27
C GLY A 344 27.16 4.27 6.35
N MET A 345 27.87 3.32 5.74
CA MET A 345 29.34 3.27 5.73
C MET A 345 29.90 4.37 4.78
N PRO A 346 30.92 5.14 5.18
CA PRO A 346 31.57 6.11 4.31
C PRO A 346 32.19 5.43 3.08
N VAL A 347 32.10 6.06 1.91
CA VAL A 347 32.62 5.51 0.64
C VAL A 347 34.10 5.14 0.73
N ASP A 348 34.93 5.97 1.37
CA ASP A 348 36.36 5.69 1.54
C ASP A 348 36.63 4.41 2.36
N GLU A 349 35.79 4.10 3.35
CA GLU A 349 35.88 2.87 4.15
C GLU A 349 35.42 1.64 3.34
N VAL A 350 34.35 1.79 2.53
CA VAL A 350 33.90 0.74 1.60
C VAL A 350 35.02 0.41 0.60
N LEU A 351 35.65 1.43 -0.01
CA LEU A 351 36.73 1.25 -0.99
C LEU A 351 38.02 0.70 -0.39
N ALA A 352 38.34 1.05 0.87
CA ALA A 352 39.47 0.45 1.59
C ALA A 352 39.27 -1.05 1.88
N ARG A 353 38.01 -1.51 1.96
CA ARG A 353 37.64 -2.90 2.24
C ARG A 353 37.38 -3.73 0.99
N TYR A 354 36.82 -3.11 -0.05
CA TYR A 354 36.45 -3.73 -1.33
C TYR A 354 36.87 -2.80 -2.49
N PRO A 355 38.13 -2.85 -2.95
CA PRO A 355 38.63 -1.93 -3.98
C PRO A 355 37.82 -1.96 -5.29
N ASP A 356 37.38 -3.15 -5.73
CA ASP A 356 36.62 -3.34 -6.97
C ASP A 356 35.25 -2.65 -6.96
N TYR A 357 34.74 -2.32 -5.77
CA TYR A 357 33.50 -1.57 -5.59
C TYR A 357 33.58 -0.14 -6.18
N GLN A 358 34.79 0.36 -6.48
CA GLN A 358 34.97 1.60 -7.24
C GLN A 358 34.27 1.56 -8.61
N THR A 359 34.25 0.39 -9.26
CA THR A 359 33.57 0.20 -10.57
C THR A 359 32.08 0.43 -10.45
N CYS A 360 31.46 -0.07 -9.37
CA CYS A 360 30.03 0.14 -9.10
C CYS A 360 29.70 1.63 -8.96
N LEU A 361 30.53 2.38 -8.23
CA LEU A 361 30.33 3.81 -8.01
C LEU A 361 30.56 4.64 -9.28
N GLN A 362 31.48 4.24 -10.16
CA GLN A 362 31.67 4.87 -11.46
C GLN A 362 30.46 4.67 -12.38
N LEU A 363 29.90 3.46 -12.44
CA LEU A 363 28.69 3.15 -13.24
C LEU A 363 27.46 3.91 -12.71
N ASP A 364 27.35 4.06 -11.39
CA ASP A 364 26.33 4.88 -10.73
C ASP A 364 26.44 6.36 -11.14
N GLN A 365 27.64 6.95 -11.08
CA GLN A 365 27.88 8.32 -11.54
C GLN A 365 27.61 8.49 -13.05
N GLN A 366 27.89 7.48 -13.87
CA GLN A 366 27.50 7.51 -15.29
C GLN A 366 25.98 7.53 -15.48
N LEU A 367 25.21 6.82 -14.64
CA LEU A 367 23.75 6.83 -14.69
C LEU A 367 23.15 8.15 -14.20
N LEU A 368 23.72 8.79 -13.17
CA LEU A 368 23.28 10.11 -12.71
C LEU A 368 23.36 11.15 -13.85
N ASN A 369 24.49 11.16 -14.57
CA ASN A 369 24.77 12.09 -15.67
C ASN A 369 24.03 11.78 -16.99
N LYS A 370 23.35 10.63 -17.12
CA LYS A 370 22.56 10.27 -18.31
C LYS A 370 21.13 10.82 -18.25
N SER A 371 20.54 11.11 -19.41
CA SER A 371 19.11 11.41 -19.53
C SER A 371 18.21 10.18 -19.32
N SER A 372 18.74 8.97 -19.46
CA SER A 372 18.04 7.71 -19.18
C SER A 372 18.04 7.40 -17.68
N ASP A 373 16.92 6.91 -17.17
CA ASP A 373 16.79 6.49 -15.76
C ASP A 373 17.17 5.02 -15.51
N ILE A 374 17.62 4.28 -16.54
CA ILE A 374 18.03 2.87 -16.43
C ILE A 374 19.42 2.68 -17.05
N LEU A 375 20.24 1.85 -16.41
CA LEU A 375 21.50 1.32 -16.94
C LEU A 375 21.56 -0.19 -16.69
N ILE A 376 21.84 -0.97 -17.72
CA ILE A 376 22.05 -2.42 -17.64
C ILE A 376 23.52 -2.69 -17.99
N SER A 377 24.18 -3.53 -17.20
CA SER A 377 25.59 -3.89 -17.38
C SER A 377 25.84 -5.35 -17.03
N ASN A 378 26.84 -5.94 -17.70
CA ASN A 378 27.44 -7.20 -17.27
C ASN A 378 28.74 -6.84 -16.56
N GLU A 379 28.89 -7.30 -15.32
CA GLU A 379 30.03 -7.01 -14.44
C GLU A 379 30.74 -8.31 -14.08
N THR A 380 32.02 -8.21 -13.74
CA THR A 380 32.86 -9.37 -13.39
C THR A 380 33.67 -9.07 -12.15
N VAL A 381 33.71 -10.02 -11.21
CA VAL A 381 34.50 -9.93 -9.98
C VAL A 381 35.47 -11.12 -9.95
N GLU A 382 36.76 -10.85 -9.70
CA GLU A 382 37.76 -11.90 -9.53
C GLU A 382 37.82 -12.34 -8.06
N VAL A 383 37.41 -13.58 -7.79
CA VAL A 383 37.44 -14.17 -6.44
C VAL A 383 38.47 -15.31 -6.44
N GLY A 384 39.70 -14.98 -6.07
CA GLY A 384 40.82 -15.92 -6.06
C GLY A 384 41.26 -16.30 -7.47
N SER A 385 40.97 -17.54 -7.89
CA SER A 385 41.26 -18.05 -9.24
C SER A 385 40.03 -18.18 -10.15
N CYS A 386 38.88 -17.65 -9.72
CA CYS A 386 37.60 -17.77 -10.40
C CYS A 386 37.03 -16.38 -10.72
N THR A 387 36.60 -16.16 -11.96
CA THR A 387 35.83 -14.98 -12.35
C THR A 387 34.34 -15.26 -12.14
N GLN A 388 33.69 -14.52 -11.26
CA GLN A 388 32.22 -14.49 -11.18
C GLN A 388 31.69 -13.48 -12.18
N HIS A 389 30.59 -13.82 -12.85
CA HIS A 389 29.87 -12.95 -13.76
C HIS A 389 28.58 -12.48 -13.08
N PHE A 390 28.18 -11.25 -13.34
CA PHE A 390 26.99 -10.61 -12.77
C PHE A 390 26.22 -9.87 -13.86
N HIS A 391 24.90 -9.98 -13.81
CA HIS A 391 24.00 -9.18 -14.64
C HIS A 391 23.29 -8.14 -13.77
N THR A 392 23.66 -6.88 -13.95
CA THR A 392 23.27 -5.79 -13.07
C THR A 392 22.31 -4.83 -13.74
N TYR A 393 21.20 -4.55 -13.05
CA TYR A 393 20.23 -3.51 -13.41
C TYR A 393 20.34 -2.37 -12.41
N ARG A 394 20.64 -1.16 -12.90
CA ARG A 394 20.60 0.08 -12.14
C ARG A 394 19.42 0.92 -12.59
N GLN A 395 18.62 1.40 -11.65
CA GLN A 395 17.54 2.35 -11.89
C GLN A 395 17.73 3.59 -11.04
N LYS A 396 17.79 4.74 -11.69
CA LYS A 396 17.73 6.07 -11.10
C LYS A 396 16.29 6.37 -10.73
N ILE A 397 16.07 6.75 -9.48
CA ILE A 397 14.76 7.20 -8.98
C ILE A 397 14.92 8.55 -8.29
N LYS A 398 13.86 9.35 -8.33
CA LYS A 398 13.79 10.63 -7.60
C LYS A 398 12.68 10.57 -6.56
N TYR A 399 12.99 11.00 -5.35
CA TYR A 399 12.04 11.01 -4.23
C TYR A 399 12.39 12.17 -3.29
N PHE A 400 11.43 13.08 -3.06
CA PHE A 400 11.60 14.35 -2.32
C PHE A 400 12.90 15.11 -2.66
N ASP A 401 13.06 15.47 -3.94
CA ASP A 401 14.20 16.20 -4.52
C ASP A 401 15.56 15.48 -4.50
N LYS A 402 15.66 14.31 -3.86
CA LYS A 402 16.86 13.47 -3.86
C LYS A 402 16.86 12.47 -4.99
N THR A 403 18.04 12.20 -5.53
CA THR A 403 18.27 11.12 -6.50
C THR A 403 18.87 9.91 -5.81
N PHE A 404 18.32 8.73 -6.09
CA PHE A 404 18.80 7.45 -5.57
C PHE A 404 19.00 6.45 -6.71
N ILE A 405 19.85 5.45 -6.48
CA ILE A 405 20.13 4.38 -7.43
C ILE A 405 19.78 3.05 -6.80
N MET A 406 18.71 2.43 -7.30
CA MET A 406 18.40 1.03 -7.04
C MET A 406 19.32 0.16 -7.90
N THR A 407 20.07 -0.76 -7.29
CA THR A 407 20.91 -1.72 -7.99
C THR A 407 20.44 -3.14 -7.67
N PHE A 408 19.99 -3.85 -8.69
CA PHE A 408 19.67 -5.28 -8.65
C PHE A 408 20.83 -6.02 -9.33
N VAL A 409 21.63 -6.72 -8.54
CA VAL A 409 22.73 -7.56 -9.03
C VAL A 409 22.23 -9.00 -9.02
N TYR A 410 21.97 -9.54 -10.21
CA TYR A 410 21.81 -10.97 -10.39
C TYR A 410 23.21 -11.54 -10.54
N GLU A 411 23.53 -12.57 -9.76
CA GLU A 411 24.63 -13.46 -10.14
C GLU A 411 24.26 -14.00 -11.53
N ASP A 412 25.19 -13.92 -12.48
CA ASP A 412 25.02 -14.56 -13.79
C ASP A 412 25.26 -16.04 -13.56
N ASP A 413 24.29 -16.64 -12.87
CA ASP A 413 24.15 -18.06 -12.68
C ASP A 413 24.21 -18.65 -14.09
N GLN A 414 25.34 -19.28 -14.40
CA GLN A 414 25.47 -20.13 -15.56
C GLN A 414 24.33 -21.19 -15.57
N GLU A 415 23.66 -21.44 -14.43
CA GLU A 415 22.40 -22.19 -14.32
C GLU A 415 21.26 -21.67 -15.21
N GLY A 416 21.18 -20.37 -15.56
CA GLY A 416 20.20 -19.87 -16.53
C GLY A 416 20.36 -20.49 -17.92
N ASN A 417 21.61 -20.71 -18.36
CA ASN A 417 21.95 -21.39 -19.60
C ASN A 417 22.17 -22.91 -19.41
N ALA A 418 22.66 -23.36 -18.26
CA ALA A 418 22.92 -24.77 -17.94
C ALA A 418 21.64 -25.51 -17.52
N ALA A 419 20.57 -24.79 -17.19
CA ALA A 419 19.22 -25.33 -17.17
C ALA A 419 18.63 -25.51 -18.58
N ILE A 420 19.31 -25.14 -19.67
CA ILE A 420 18.86 -25.39 -21.05
C ILE A 420 19.85 -26.32 -21.78
N ASP A 421 19.34 -27.41 -22.36
CA ASP A 421 20.14 -28.35 -23.14
C ASP A 421 20.55 -27.71 -24.48
N PRO A 422 21.86 -27.53 -24.77
CA PRO A 422 22.31 -26.78 -25.95
C PRO A 422 22.03 -27.51 -27.26
N LEU A 423 21.71 -28.80 -27.21
CA LEU A 423 21.32 -29.57 -28.38
C LEU A 423 19.86 -29.29 -28.74
N THR A 424 18.93 -29.57 -27.81
CA THR A 424 17.47 -29.62 -28.04
C THR A 424 16.71 -28.35 -27.66
N GLY A 425 17.30 -27.46 -26.85
CA GLY A 425 16.61 -26.31 -26.27
C GLY A 425 15.58 -26.66 -25.18
N CYS A 426 15.54 -27.92 -24.72
CA CYS A 426 14.73 -28.33 -23.57
C CYS A 426 15.39 -27.90 -22.26
N PHE A 427 14.68 -27.94 -21.13
CA PHE A 427 15.34 -27.79 -19.84
C PHE A 427 16.27 -28.98 -19.54
N THR A 428 17.37 -28.81 -18.80
CA THR A 428 18.20 -29.94 -18.34
C THR A 428 17.68 -30.55 -17.04
N LYS A 429 18.14 -31.75 -16.68
CA LYS A 429 17.78 -32.43 -15.41
C LYS A 429 17.96 -31.59 -14.15
N ILE A 430 18.81 -30.55 -14.16
CA ILE A 430 19.00 -29.63 -13.03
C ILE A 430 17.67 -28.95 -12.67
N LYS A 431 16.82 -28.66 -13.67
CA LYS A 431 15.51 -28.03 -13.49
C LYS A 431 14.58 -28.82 -12.54
N LEU A 432 14.76 -30.14 -12.39
CA LEU A 432 13.98 -30.99 -11.48
C LEU A 432 14.14 -30.57 -10.01
N ASN A 433 15.32 -30.08 -9.62
CA ASN A 433 15.60 -29.65 -8.25
C ASN A 433 14.85 -28.36 -7.85
N HIS A 434 14.29 -27.66 -8.84
CA HIS A 434 13.62 -26.35 -8.69
C HIS A 434 12.19 -26.39 -9.26
N ILE A 435 11.56 -27.57 -9.31
CA ILE A 435 10.13 -27.70 -9.61
C ILE A 435 9.34 -27.29 -8.37
N ASP A 436 8.49 -26.29 -8.52
CA ASP A 436 7.47 -25.96 -7.53
C ASP A 436 6.35 -27.01 -7.58
N THR A 437 6.30 -27.85 -6.55
CA THR A 437 5.28 -28.90 -6.41
C THR A 437 3.86 -28.36 -6.18
N ASN A 438 3.70 -27.06 -5.94
CA ASN A 438 2.38 -26.41 -5.91
C ASN A 438 1.86 -26.07 -7.32
N LEU A 439 2.76 -26.00 -8.33
CA LEU A 439 2.43 -25.70 -9.73
C LEU A 439 2.37 -26.94 -10.61
N TYR A 440 3.09 -28.01 -10.26
CA TYR A 440 3.16 -29.24 -11.06
C TYR A 440 2.71 -30.45 -10.26
N ASN A 441 1.55 -30.99 -10.66
CA ASN A 441 0.83 -32.05 -9.95
C ASN A 441 0.98 -33.44 -10.62
N THR A 442 1.37 -33.50 -11.89
CA THR A 442 1.62 -34.77 -12.63
C THR A 442 2.96 -34.72 -13.34
N MET A 443 3.72 -35.81 -13.26
CA MET A 443 4.95 -36.06 -14.02
C MET A 443 4.73 -37.16 -15.07
N ALA A 444 5.46 -37.08 -16.20
CA ALA A 444 5.65 -38.21 -17.09
C ALA A 444 7.12 -38.40 -17.47
N PHE A 445 7.59 -39.64 -17.46
CA PHE A 445 8.91 -40.04 -17.97
C PHE A 445 8.75 -40.60 -19.38
N ILE A 446 9.64 -40.21 -20.29
CA ILE A 446 9.65 -40.53 -21.72
C ILE A 446 11.04 -41.05 -22.11
N ASP A 447 11.06 -42.04 -23.00
CA ASP A 447 12.26 -42.66 -23.56
C ASP A 447 12.00 -42.95 -25.05
N LEU A 448 12.95 -42.60 -25.94
CA LEU A 448 12.76 -42.78 -27.38
C LEU A 448 13.01 -44.24 -27.83
N ASP A 449 11.93 -44.93 -28.21
CA ASP A 449 11.99 -46.25 -28.83
C ASP A 449 12.61 -46.15 -30.23
N GLY A 450 13.76 -46.80 -30.42
CA GLY A 450 14.43 -46.92 -31.73
C GLY A 450 15.63 -45.98 -31.92
N PHE A 451 15.84 -45.03 -31.02
CA PHE A 451 16.89 -44.00 -31.15
C PHE A 451 18.31 -44.58 -31.28
N LYS A 452 18.64 -45.62 -30.52
CA LYS A 452 19.94 -46.30 -30.66
C LYS A 452 20.17 -46.84 -32.07
N SER A 453 19.17 -47.45 -32.70
CA SER A 453 19.30 -47.98 -34.06
C SER A 453 19.63 -46.88 -35.07
N ILE A 454 19.06 -45.68 -34.90
CA ILE A 454 19.36 -44.52 -35.76
C ILE A 454 20.81 -44.06 -35.58
N ASN A 455 21.34 -44.06 -34.35
CA ASN A 455 22.75 -43.77 -34.10
C ASN A 455 23.68 -44.83 -34.71
N ASP A 456 23.33 -46.11 -34.57
CA ASP A 456 24.13 -47.23 -35.06
C ASP A 456 24.13 -47.32 -36.61
N GLU A 457 23.04 -46.91 -37.27
CA GLU A 457 22.86 -46.99 -38.74
C GLU A 457 23.24 -45.70 -39.49
N PHE A 458 22.90 -44.52 -38.95
CA PHE A 458 23.08 -43.22 -39.61
C PHE A 458 24.06 -42.28 -38.88
N GLY A 459 24.67 -42.73 -37.79
CA GLY A 459 25.65 -41.99 -37.01
C GLY A 459 25.05 -40.94 -36.06
N HIS A 460 25.84 -40.58 -35.04
CA HIS A 460 25.42 -39.69 -33.95
C HIS A 460 24.94 -38.30 -34.41
N GLN A 461 25.51 -37.75 -35.50
CA GLN A 461 25.05 -36.46 -36.05
C GLN A 461 23.61 -36.55 -36.61
N CYS A 462 23.21 -37.70 -37.17
CA CYS A 462 21.83 -37.92 -37.60
C CYS A 462 20.90 -38.08 -36.38
N GLY A 463 21.34 -38.85 -35.38
CA GLY A 463 20.62 -39.01 -34.11
C GLY A 463 20.36 -37.67 -33.42
N ASP A 464 21.38 -36.82 -33.31
CA ASP A 464 21.27 -35.47 -32.76
C ASP A 464 20.20 -34.63 -33.47
N LEU A 465 20.13 -34.68 -34.81
CA LEU A 465 19.08 -34.01 -35.57
C LEU A 465 17.68 -34.56 -35.26
N GLN A 466 17.52 -35.89 -35.20
CA GLN A 466 16.22 -36.49 -34.84
C GLN A 466 15.82 -36.18 -33.41
N LEU A 467 16.79 -36.06 -32.49
CA LEU A 467 16.53 -35.73 -31.09
C LEU A 467 16.05 -34.28 -30.92
N LYS A 468 16.67 -33.33 -31.63
CA LYS A 468 16.18 -31.94 -31.72
C LYS A 468 14.76 -31.87 -32.28
N GLU A 469 14.51 -32.62 -33.35
CA GLU A 469 13.20 -32.61 -34.00
C GLU A 469 12.12 -33.29 -33.15
N GLY A 470 12.45 -34.38 -32.47
CA GLY A 470 11.56 -35.07 -31.54
C GLY A 470 11.18 -34.18 -30.35
N ALA A 471 12.15 -33.51 -29.74
CA ALA A 471 11.93 -32.51 -28.69
C ALA A 471 10.99 -31.38 -29.18
N ARG A 472 11.25 -30.82 -30.36
CA ARG A 472 10.42 -29.77 -30.98
C ARG A 472 8.99 -30.25 -31.25
N LEU A 473 8.82 -31.49 -31.69
CA LEU A 473 7.50 -32.10 -31.93
C LEU A 473 6.72 -32.28 -30.63
N ILE A 474 7.34 -32.84 -29.58
CA ILE A 474 6.71 -32.99 -28.27
C ILE A 474 6.26 -31.60 -27.76
N ASN A 475 7.17 -30.61 -27.79
CA ASN A 475 6.90 -29.25 -27.32
C ASN A 475 5.75 -28.55 -28.07
N LYS A 476 5.54 -28.86 -29.36
CA LYS A 476 4.42 -28.31 -30.16
C LYS A 476 3.03 -28.65 -29.59
N TYR A 477 2.89 -29.76 -28.86
CA TYR A 477 1.62 -30.20 -28.25
C TYR A 477 1.53 -29.87 -26.75
N LEU A 478 2.51 -29.14 -26.22
CA LEU A 478 2.53 -28.65 -24.85
C LEU A 478 1.92 -27.25 -24.76
N ARG A 479 1.43 -26.90 -23.57
CA ARG A 479 1.09 -25.52 -23.22
C ARG A 479 2.35 -24.76 -22.86
N LYS A 480 2.31 -23.44 -22.89
CA LYS A 480 3.41 -22.58 -22.40
C LYS A 480 3.76 -22.85 -20.93
N GLU A 481 2.76 -23.29 -20.15
CA GLU A 481 2.91 -23.64 -18.72
C GLU A 481 3.38 -25.08 -18.48
N ASP A 482 3.41 -25.97 -19.50
CA ASP A 482 3.91 -27.34 -19.34
C ASP A 482 5.44 -27.34 -19.46
N LEU A 483 6.17 -28.11 -18.64
CA LEU A 483 7.63 -28.21 -18.75
C LEU A 483 8.07 -29.43 -19.57
N LEU A 484 9.10 -29.23 -20.41
CA LEU A 484 9.86 -30.29 -21.08
C LEU A 484 11.33 -30.24 -20.67
N ILE A 485 11.76 -31.30 -20.00
CA ILE A 485 13.11 -31.50 -19.46
C ILE A 485 13.76 -32.67 -20.21
N ARG A 486 14.99 -32.51 -20.71
CA ARG A 486 15.85 -33.62 -21.15
C ARG A 486 16.60 -34.15 -19.93
N PHE A 487 16.35 -35.41 -19.57
CA PHE A 487 16.94 -36.03 -18.39
C PHE A 487 18.37 -36.53 -18.66
N GLY A 488 18.58 -37.11 -19.84
CA GLY A 488 19.88 -37.54 -20.35
C GLY A 488 19.70 -38.36 -21.64
N GLY A 489 20.68 -38.38 -22.53
CA GLY A 489 20.60 -39.17 -23.76
C GLY A 489 19.33 -38.88 -24.57
N ASP A 490 18.48 -39.91 -24.70
CA ASP A 490 17.16 -39.96 -25.34
C ASP A 490 15.98 -40.01 -24.35
N GLU A 491 16.22 -39.69 -23.08
CA GLU A 491 15.24 -39.64 -22.01
C GLU A 491 14.76 -38.20 -21.73
N PHE A 492 13.44 -38.05 -21.57
CA PHE A 492 12.77 -36.77 -21.30
C PHE A 492 11.78 -36.90 -20.15
N ILE A 493 11.54 -35.79 -19.45
CA ILE A 493 10.53 -35.65 -18.40
C ILE A 493 9.60 -34.51 -18.77
N LEU A 494 8.30 -34.74 -18.59
CA LEU A 494 7.26 -33.73 -18.73
C LEU A 494 6.61 -33.48 -17.37
N CYS A 495 6.36 -32.20 -17.05
CA CYS A 495 5.63 -31.80 -15.85
C CYS A 495 4.40 -30.99 -16.24
N PHE A 496 3.27 -31.28 -15.59
CA PHE A 496 1.97 -30.69 -15.91
C PHE A 496 1.27 -30.14 -14.67
N ASP A 497 0.67 -28.96 -14.77
CA ASP A 497 -0.43 -28.58 -13.90
C ASP A 497 -1.69 -29.38 -14.29
N SER A 498 -1.77 -30.60 -13.77
CA SER A 498 -2.98 -31.42 -13.84
C SER A 498 -2.96 -32.48 -12.75
N THR A 499 -4.10 -32.72 -12.13
CA THR A 499 -4.33 -33.84 -11.21
C THR A 499 -4.83 -35.11 -11.93
N SER A 500 -5.11 -35.04 -13.24
CA SER A 500 -5.69 -36.14 -14.01
C SER A 500 -4.63 -36.89 -14.83
N THR A 501 -3.96 -37.85 -14.19
CA THR A 501 -3.02 -38.78 -14.85
C THR A 501 -3.67 -39.49 -16.05
N THR A 502 -4.97 -39.80 -15.99
CA THR A 502 -5.75 -40.37 -17.12
C THR A 502 -5.78 -39.46 -18.34
N ASN A 503 -5.98 -38.15 -18.16
CA ASN A 503 -5.99 -37.20 -19.27
C ASN A 503 -4.58 -36.97 -19.84
N ILE A 504 -3.56 -36.93 -18.98
CA ILE A 504 -2.16 -36.87 -19.42
C ILE A 504 -1.78 -38.13 -20.22
N ASN A 505 -2.18 -39.34 -19.78
CA ASN A 505 -1.98 -40.57 -20.55
C ASN A 505 -2.63 -40.51 -21.95
N LYS A 506 -3.85 -39.96 -22.07
CA LYS A 506 -4.51 -39.75 -23.38
C LYS A 506 -3.76 -38.72 -24.24
N LYS A 507 -3.32 -37.60 -23.66
CA LYS A 507 -2.53 -36.55 -24.35
C LYS A 507 -1.23 -37.14 -24.91
N LEU A 508 -0.46 -37.86 -24.07
CA LEU A 508 0.81 -38.48 -24.48
C LEU A 508 0.63 -39.60 -25.50
N ALA A 509 -0.47 -40.36 -25.44
CA ALA A 509 -0.80 -41.34 -26.47
C ALA A 509 -1.04 -40.67 -27.84
N ALA A 510 -1.77 -39.55 -27.87
CA ALA A 510 -2.00 -38.79 -29.11
C ALA A 510 -0.73 -38.13 -29.66
N ILE A 511 0.10 -37.53 -28.78
CA ILE A 511 1.41 -36.98 -29.15
C ILE A 511 2.29 -38.06 -29.77
N ARG A 512 2.30 -39.28 -29.19
CA ARG A 512 3.04 -40.41 -29.73
C ARG A 512 2.58 -40.81 -31.12
N THR A 513 1.28 -40.85 -31.40
CA THR A 513 0.78 -41.17 -32.74
C THR A 513 1.27 -40.15 -33.77
N SER A 514 1.16 -38.85 -33.49
CA SER A 514 1.69 -37.81 -34.40
C SER A 514 3.22 -37.84 -34.54
N PHE A 515 3.94 -38.26 -33.49
CA PHE A 515 5.39 -38.44 -33.51
C PHE A 515 5.79 -39.64 -34.39
N GLU A 516 5.16 -40.80 -34.19
CA GLU A 516 5.35 -42.01 -35.00
C GLU A 516 5.07 -41.72 -36.49
N GLU A 517 3.97 -41.04 -36.82
CA GLU A 517 3.61 -40.63 -38.18
C GLU A 517 4.67 -39.71 -38.81
N HIS A 518 5.19 -38.73 -38.07
CA HIS A 518 6.18 -37.78 -38.57
C HIS A 518 7.50 -38.45 -38.94
N PHE A 519 8.02 -39.34 -38.09
CA PHE A 519 9.27 -40.05 -38.38
C PHE A 519 9.10 -41.16 -39.42
N GLN A 520 7.94 -41.82 -39.47
CA GLN A 520 7.63 -42.78 -40.53
C GLN A 520 7.61 -42.14 -41.92
N GLN A 521 7.14 -40.89 -42.06
CA GLN A 521 7.22 -40.13 -43.32
C GLN A 521 8.67 -39.86 -43.78
N LYS A 522 9.64 -39.91 -42.86
CA LYS A 522 11.08 -39.81 -43.15
C LYS A 522 11.78 -41.16 -43.33
N GLY A 523 11.05 -42.27 -43.27
CA GLY A 523 11.60 -43.62 -43.33
C GLY A 523 12.27 -44.10 -42.02
N LEU A 524 12.00 -43.44 -40.89
CA LEU A 524 12.63 -43.75 -39.59
C LEU A 524 11.61 -44.41 -38.64
N ASP A 525 11.91 -45.60 -38.11
CA ASP A 525 11.11 -46.24 -37.04
C ASP A 525 11.45 -45.66 -35.66
N LEU A 526 11.15 -44.36 -35.47
CA LEU A 526 11.32 -43.64 -34.21
C LEU A 526 9.98 -43.42 -33.51
N SER A 527 9.97 -43.71 -32.21
CA SER A 527 8.78 -43.71 -31.35
C SER A 527 9.20 -43.26 -29.95
N PHE A 528 8.27 -43.18 -29.00
CA PHE A 528 8.61 -43.15 -27.57
C PHE A 528 7.73 -44.04 -26.70
N SER A 529 8.33 -44.54 -25.62
CA SER A 529 7.63 -45.16 -24.49
C SER A 529 7.49 -44.14 -23.38
N PHE A 530 6.39 -44.22 -22.62
CA PHE A 530 6.14 -43.27 -21.54
C PHE A 530 5.40 -43.89 -20.35
N GLY A 531 5.60 -43.29 -19.18
CA GLY A 531 4.92 -43.59 -17.92
C GLY A 531 4.55 -42.31 -17.19
N VAL A 532 3.45 -42.32 -16.43
CA VAL A 532 2.86 -41.13 -15.79
C VAL A 532 2.65 -41.41 -14.30
N SER A 533 2.97 -40.44 -13.44
CA SER A 533 2.80 -40.49 -11.98
C SER A 533 2.28 -39.16 -11.43
N SER A 534 1.68 -39.21 -10.24
CA SER A 534 1.27 -38.03 -9.46
C SER A 534 2.45 -37.50 -8.65
N ILE A 535 2.56 -36.18 -8.50
CA ILE A 535 3.56 -35.53 -7.65
C ILE A 535 2.87 -35.16 -6.32
N GLU A 536 2.81 -36.11 -5.39
CA GLU A 536 2.01 -35.93 -4.15
C GLU A 536 2.83 -35.39 -2.96
N HIS A 537 4.11 -35.80 -2.85
CA HIS A 537 4.97 -35.51 -1.69
C HIS A 537 6.42 -35.19 -2.06
N ASP A 538 6.97 -35.84 -3.08
CA ASP A 538 8.37 -35.71 -3.48
C ASP A 538 8.53 -36.01 -4.98
N VAL A 539 9.27 -35.14 -5.67
CA VAL A 539 9.61 -35.25 -7.09
C VAL A 539 10.39 -36.53 -7.38
N LYS A 540 11.29 -36.97 -6.49
CA LYS A 540 12.09 -38.19 -6.68
C LYS A 540 11.22 -39.45 -6.60
N SER A 541 10.32 -39.56 -5.63
CA SER A 541 9.33 -40.64 -5.58
C SER A 541 8.44 -40.68 -6.83
N ALA A 542 7.95 -39.52 -7.28
CA ALA A 542 7.16 -39.43 -8.52
C ALA A 542 7.97 -39.88 -9.75
N LEU A 543 9.23 -39.49 -9.85
CA LEU A 543 10.14 -39.86 -10.92
C LEU A 543 10.36 -41.38 -10.99
N GLU A 544 10.66 -42.02 -9.85
CA GLU A 544 10.83 -43.48 -9.77
C GLU A 544 9.55 -44.24 -10.19
N GLN A 545 8.37 -43.70 -9.88
CA GLN A 545 7.09 -44.30 -10.29
C GLN A 545 6.84 -44.13 -11.80
N ALA A 546 7.16 -42.96 -12.36
CA ALA A 546 7.03 -42.68 -13.79
C ALA A 546 7.98 -43.56 -14.63
N ASP A 547 9.23 -43.73 -14.22
CA ASP A 547 10.19 -44.63 -14.86
C ASP A 547 9.71 -46.10 -14.83
N LYS A 548 9.30 -46.61 -13.65
CA LYS A 548 8.72 -47.97 -13.52
C LYS A 548 7.53 -48.17 -14.47
N ALA A 549 6.65 -47.16 -14.62
CA ALA A 549 5.52 -47.19 -15.54
C ALA A 549 5.97 -47.12 -17.03
N MET A 550 6.97 -46.31 -17.36
CA MET A 550 7.57 -46.19 -18.70
C MET A 550 8.17 -47.53 -19.12
N TYR A 551 8.94 -48.16 -18.25
CA TYR A 551 9.58 -49.45 -18.52
C TYR A 551 8.55 -50.57 -18.77
N ILE A 552 7.42 -50.56 -18.07
CA ILE A 552 6.27 -51.45 -18.34
C ILE A 552 5.66 -51.16 -19.72
N ASN A 553 5.53 -49.88 -20.11
CA ASN A 553 5.06 -49.47 -21.45
C ASN A 553 6.01 -50.02 -22.55
N LYS A 554 7.31 -49.78 -22.39
CA LYS A 554 8.39 -50.21 -23.28
C LYS A 554 8.41 -51.73 -23.48
N ARG A 555 8.26 -52.51 -22.40
CA ARG A 555 8.13 -53.98 -22.47
C ARG A 555 6.89 -54.43 -23.23
N LYS A 556 5.72 -53.80 -23.02
CA LYS A 556 4.48 -54.13 -23.75
C LYS A 556 4.62 -53.82 -25.24
N ARG A 557 5.17 -52.65 -25.61
CA ARG A 557 5.40 -52.24 -27.01
C ARG A 557 6.37 -53.19 -27.72
N LYS A 558 7.49 -53.57 -27.10
CA LYS A 558 8.43 -54.55 -27.67
C LYS A 558 7.81 -55.93 -27.91
N LYS A 559 6.93 -56.42 -27.02
CA LYS A 559 6.16 -57.67 -27.26
C LYS A 559 5.19 -57.52 -28.44
N SER A 560 4.46 -56.40 -28.53
CA SER A 560 3.52 -56.16 -29.63
C SER A 560 4.20 -56.05 -31.00
N LYS A 561 5.35 -55.36 -31.10
CA LYS A 561 6.14 -55.32 -32.35
C LYS A 561 6.62 -56.73 -32.76
N LYS A 562 7.12 -57.56 -31.82
CA LYS A 562 7.53 -58.95 -32.13
C LYS A 562 6.37 -59.80 -32.67
N ASN A 563 5.18 -59.72 -32.07
CA ASN A 563 4.01 -60.47 -32.53
C ASN A 563 3.45 -59.98 -33.88
N LYS A 564 3.81 -58.77 -34.34
CA LYS A 564 3.47 -58.28 -35.69
C LYS A 564 4.49 -58.71 -36.76
N LEU A 565 5.74 -58.94 -36.38
CA LEU A 565 6.81 -59.41 -37.28
C LEU A 565 6.83 -60.94 -37.45
N HIS A 566 6.33 -61.67 -36.44
CA HIS A 566 6.00 -63.09 -36.54
C HIS A 566 4.55 -63.30 -36.10
N PRO A 567 3.56 -63.09 -36.99
CA PRO A 567 2.25 -63.73 -36.83
C PRO A 567 2.44 -65.25 -36.84
N ALA A 568 1.67 -65.94 -36.01
CA ALA A 568 1.68 -67.41 -35.90
C ALA A 568 1.00 -68.08 -37.11
#